data_AF-A0A2G8KBD4-F1
#
_entry.id   AF-A0A2G8KBD4-F1
#
_cell.length_a   1.000
_cell.length_b   1.000
_cell.length_c   1.000
_cell.angle_alpha   90.00
_cell.angle_beta   90.00
_cell.angle_gamma   90.00
#
_symmetry.space_group_name_H-M   'P 1'
#
loop_
_entity.id
_entity.type
_entity.pdbx_description
1 polymer ?
#
loop_
_entity_poly.entity_id
_entity_poly.type
_entity_poly.pdbx_seq_one_letter_code
_entity_poly.pdbx_strand_id
1 'polypeptide(L)'
;MNTTDRKEDETCPPGIPEGLPKEMWIDYLLEMRKVEAQIEIEKSKQDHELNKAKVEADKEVKLQQLQTEKETAKVQANPTSVASGESVNLMKVPRLHENEDVDVYLRGFEMLAETNKWDKSQWAIFFIPNLSGKAKEAYVNLPITESQNYDTIKAAILTESRNLQSQI
;
A
#
# COMPACT_ATOMS: atom_id res chain seq x y z
N MET A 1 1.29 75.44 30.00
CA MET A 1 0.91 74.03 30.23
C MET A 1 1.31 73.24 29.00
N ASN A 2 2.12 72.20 29.20
CA ASN A 2 2.72 71.42 28.12
C ASN A 2 1.65 70.56 27.43
N THR A 3 1.36 70.85 26.17
CA THR A 3 0.52 70.02 25.31
C THR A 3 1.34 68.79 24.95
N THR A 4 1.06 67.66 25.60
CA THR A 4 1.61 66.36 25.23
C THR A 4 1.09 65.98 23.84
N ASP A 5 1.84 66.41 22.83
CA ASP A 5 1.72 66.02 21.44
C ASP A 5 2.07 64.53 21.35
N ARG A 6 1.05 63.68 21.56
CA ARG A 6 1.16 62.23 21.46
C ARG A 6 1.15 61.93 19.97
N LYS A 7 2.33 61.97 19.34
CA LYS A 7 2.53 61.43 18.00
C LYS A 7 2.13 59.96 18.06
N GLU A 8 0.94 59.66 17.55
CA GLU A 8 0.51 58.30 17.29
C GLU A 8 1.56 57.72 16.34
N ASP A 9 2.24 56.66 16.74
CA ASP A 9 3.22 55.95 15.91
C ASP A 9 2.51 55.54 14.61
N GLU A 10 2.70 56.32 13.54
CA GLU A 10 2.14 56.10 12.20
C GLU A 10 2.86 54.94 11.48
N THR A 11 3.22 53.89 12.22
CA THR A 11 3.84 52.70 11.65
C THR A 11 2.80 51.88 10.89
N CYS A 12 3.11 51.59 9.63
CA CYS A 12 2.30 50.73 8.77
C CYS A 12 2.11 49.34 9.42
N PRO A 13 0.86 48.87 9.61
CA PRO A 13 0.59 47.54 10.15
C PRO A 13 1.14 46.42 9.25
N PRO A 14 1.56 45.28 9.82
CA PRO A 14 2.04 44.14 9.04
C PRO A 14 0.93 43.61 8.11
N GLY A 15 1.29 43.33 6.85
CA GLY A 15 0.38 42.81 5.82
C GLY A 15 -0.26 43.87 4.92
N ILE A 16 -0.08 45.16 5.21
CA ILE A 16 -0.51 46.27 4.34
C ILE A 16 0.51 46.48 3.20
N PRO A 17 0.06 46.57 1.93
CA PRO A 17 0.95 46.85 0.80
C PRO A 17 1.54 48.26 0.86
N GLU A 18 2.81 48.37 0.44
CA GLU A 18 3.54 49.64 0.43
C GLU A 18 2.87 50.66 -0.50
N GLY A 19 2.58 51.87 0.01
CA GLY A 19 1.91 52.94 -0.73
C GLY A 19 0.38 52.99 -0.60
N LEU A 20 -0.25 52.11 0.19
CA LEU A 20 -1.69 52.18 0.46
C LEU A 20 -2.02 53.33 1.43
N PRO A 21 -2.96 54.25 1.11
CA PRO A 21 -3.38 55.31 2.01
C PRO A 21 -3.91 54.77 3.34
N LYS A 22 -3.63 55.47 4.45
CA LYS A 22 -3.97 55.00 5.81
C LYS A 22 -5.46 54.83 6.06
N GLU A 23 -6.27 55.62 5.35
CA GLU A 23 -7.73 55.57 5.40
C GLU A 23 -8.27 54.23 4.88
N MET A 24 -7.50 53.52 4.05
CA MET A 24 -7.90 52.26 3.43
C MET A 24 -7.36 51.02 4.16
N TRP A 25 -6.52 51.19 5.19
CA TRP A 25 -5.88 50.06 5.89
C TRP A 25 -6.90 49.15 6.58
N ILE A 26 -7.92 49.73 7.21
CA ILE A 26 -8.97 48.98 7.91
C ILE A 26 -9.76 48.14 6.91
N ASP A 27 -10.21 48.74 5.81
CA ASP A 27 -10.99 48.05 4.78
C ASP A 27 -10.18 46.93 4.12
N TYR A 28 -8.90 47.17 3.82
CA TYR A 28 -8.00 46.17 3.26
C TYR A 28 -7.81 44.98 4.22
N LEU A 29 -7.55 45.22 5.51
CA LEU A 29 -7.39 44.14 6.50
C LEU A 29 -8.68 43.36 6.72
N LEU A 30 -9.83 44.04 6.70
CA LEU A 30 -11.13 43.37 6.77
C LEU A 30 -11.38 42.50 5.53
N GLU A 31 -11.02 43.00 4.34
CA GLU A 31 -11.20 42.23 3.11
C GLU A 31 -10.27 41.02 3.05
N MET A 32 -9.01 41.17 3.44
CA MET A 32 -8.08 40.04 3.56
C MET A 32 -8.57 38.99 4.55
N ARG A 33 -9.07 39.41 5.72
CA ARG A 33 -9.66 38.48 6.69
C ARG A 33 -10.89 37.75 6.13
N LYS A 34 -11.74 38.44 5.36
CA LYS A 34 -12.89 37.81 4.69
C LYS A 34 -12.44 36.80 3.64
N VAL A 35 -11.40 37.11 2.86
CA VAL A 35 -10.84 36.22 1.85
C VAL A 35 -10.25 34.98 2.52
N GLU A 36 -9.45 35.16 3.58
CA GLU A 36 -8.88 34.05 4.37
C GLU A 36 -9.98 33.15 4.97
N ALA A 37 -11.02 33.75 5.56
CA ALA A 37 -12.15 33.00 6.10
C ALA A 37 -12.92 32.24 5.01
N GLN A 38 -13.07 32.81 3.81
CA GLN A 38 -13.68 32.12 2.67
C GLN A 38 -12.84 30.94 2.18
N ILE A 39 -11.51 31.12 2.09
CA ILE A 39 -10.58 30.04 1.74
C ILE A 39 -10.69 28.89 2.75
N GLU A 40 -10.73 29.20 4.05
CA GLU A 40 -10.85 28.17 5.09
C GLU A 40 -12.20 27.43 5.03
N ILE A 41 -13.30 28.15 4.81
CA ILE A 41 -14.62 27.55 4.62
C ILE A 41 -14.63 26.63 3.40
N GLU A 42 -14.07 27.08 2.28
CA GLU A 42 -14.05 26.31 1.04
C GLU A 42 -13.19 25.05 1.17
N LYS A 43 -12.01 25.18 1.80
CA LYS A 43 -11.14 24.05 2.12
C LYS A 43 -11.84 23.05 3.04
N SER A 44 -12.52 23.52 4.08
CA SER A 44 -13.28 22.67 5.00
C SER A 44 -14.43 21.93 4.30
N LYS A 45 -15.13 22.58 3.37
CA LYS A 45 -16.15 21.93 2.53
C LYS A 45 -15.53 20.85 1.65
N GLN A 46 -14.44 21.17 0.96
CA GLN A 46 -13.75 20.23 0.08
C GLN A 46 -13.26 19.00 0.84
N ASP A 47 -12.69 19.19 2.04
CA ASP A 47 -12.26 18.11 2.91
C ASP A 47 -13.45 17.24 3.37
N HIS A 48 -14.58 17.86 3.70
CA HIS A 48 -15.79 17.13 4.05
C HIS A 48 -16.34 16.30 2.88
N GLU A 49 -16.37 16.86 1.67
CA GLU A 49 -16.81 16.16 0.46
C GLU A 49 -15.88 14.98 0.13
N LEU A 50 -14.56 15.18 0.18
CA LEU A 50 -13.59 14.12 -0.05
C LEU A 50 -13.73 12.99 0.97
N ASN A 51 -13.90 13.33 2.25
CA ASN A 51 -14.10 12.34 3.30
C ASN A 51 -15.42 11.57 3.10
N LYS A 52 -16.50 12.26 2.71
CA LYS A 52 -17.79 11.63 2.40
C LYS A 52 -17.67 10.67 1.22
N ALA A 53 -17.04 11.10 0.12
CA ALA A 53 -16.82 10.28 -1.07
C ALA A 53 -15.94 9.05 -0.76
N LYS A 54 -14.90 9.22 0.07
CA LYS A 54 -14.05 8.11 0.52
C LYS A 54 -14.84 7.07 1.32
N VAL A 55 -15.67 7.52 2.26
CA VAL A 55 -16.54 6.61 3.05
C VAL A 55 -17.53 5.87 2.15
N GLU A 56 -18.07 6.52 1.12
CA GLU A 56 -18.98 5.89 0.16
C GLU A 56 -18.27 4.85 -0.71
N ALA A 57 -17.09 5.17 -1.24
CA ALA A 57 -16.26 4.23 -1.99
C ALA A 57 -15.85 3.02 -1.13
N ASP A 58 -15.42 3.24 0.12
CA ASP A 58 -15.07 2.16 1.04
C ASP A 58 -16.27 1.26 1.36
N LYS A 59 -17.48 1.84 1.48
CA LYS A 59 -18.73 1.08 1.65
C LYS A 59 -19.07 0.27 0.40
N GLU A 60 -18.91 0.83 -0.79
CA GLU A 60 -19.19 0.14 -2.05
C GLU A 60 -18.24 -1.04 -2.25
N VAL A 61 -16.93 -0.84 -2.03
CA VAL A 61 -15.92 -1.90 -2.08
C VAL A 61 -16.27 -3.02 -1.10
N LYS A 62 -16.65 -2.68 0.14
CA LYS A 62 -17.01 -3.68 1.15
C LYS A 62 -18.28 -4.44 0.80
N LEU A 63 -19.25 -3.79 0.16
CA LEU A 63 -20.47 -4.44 -0.30
C LEU A 63 -20.20 -5.43 -1.45
N GLN A 64 -19.38 -5.03 -2.42
CA GLN A 64 -18.98 -5.91 -3.52
C GLN A 64 -18.16 -7.11 -3.01
N GLN A 65 -17.29 -6.92 -2.02
CA GLN A 65 -16.53 -8.01 -1.41
C GLN A 65 -17.45 -9.04 -0.73
N LEU A 66 -18.45 -8.57 0.05
CA LEU A 66 -19.43 -9.45 0.69
C LEU A 66 -20.34 -10.18 -0.31
N GLN A 67 -20.65 -9.57 -1.46
CA GLN A 67 -21.39 -10.23 -2.53
C GLN A 67 -20.54 -11.33 -3.20
N THR A 68 -19.26 -11.05 -3.45
CA THR A 68 -18.31 -12.02 -4.03
C THR A 68 -18.11 -13.23 -3.09
N GLU A 69 -18.06 -13.00 -1.77
CA GLU A 69 -17.98 -14.07 -0.76
C GLU A 69 -19.26 -14.93 -0.69
N LYS A 70 -20.44 -14.35 -0.91
CA LYS A 70 -21.72 -15.09 -0.94
C LYS A 70 -21.90 -15.89 -2.23
N GLU A 71 -21.38 -15.41 -3.35
CA GLU A 71 -21.45 -16.12 -4.63
C GLU A 71 -20.42 -17.27 -4.69
N THR A 72 -19.22 -17.07 -4.15
CA THR A 72 -18.21 -18.15 -4.00
C THR A 72 -18.65 -19.26 -3.05
N ALA A 73 -19.50 -18.98 -2.05
CA ALA A 73 -20.07 -20.00 -1.17
C ALA A 73 -21.18 -20.86 -1.81
N LYS A 74 -21.79 -20.44 -2.93
CA LYS A 74 -22.89 -21.18 -3.59
C LYS A 74 -22.41 -22.15 -4.68
N VAL A 75 -21.15 -22.06 -5.11
CA VAL A 75 -20.56 -22.96 -6.13
C VAL A 75 -20.14 -24.32 -5.56
N GLN A 76 -20.09 -24.49 -4.23
CA GLN A 76 -19.78 -25.78 -3.57
C GLN A 76 -20.98 -26.73 -3.40
N ALA A 77 -21.96 -26.70 -4.32
CA ALA A 77 -23.09 -27.63 -4.31
C ALA A 77 -23.54 -28.03 -5.72
N ASN A 78 -22.62 -28.52 -6.56
CA ASN A 78 -22.94 -29.42 -7.70
C ASN A 78 -21.65 -30.04 -8.29
N PRO A 79 -21.50 -31.37 -8.36
CA PRO A 79 -20.30 -31.98 -8.93
C PRO A 79 -20.55 -32.31 -10.41
N THR A 80 -20.26 -31.40 -11.35
CA THR A 80 -20.09 -31.81 -12.77
C THR A 80 -19.25 -30.80 -13.56
N SER A 81 -18.04 -31.25 -13.91
CA SER A 81 -17.33 -31.03 -15.18
C SER A 81 -16.93 -29.60 -15.64
N VAL A 82 -15.60 -29.43 -15.65
CA VAL A 82 -14.72 -28.69 -16.57
C VAL A 82 -14.80 -27.16 -16.71
N ALA A 83 -13.60 -26.59 -16.57
CA ALA A 83 -13.03 -25.41 -17.25
C ALA A 83 -12.80 -24.15 -16.40
N SER A 84 -11.53 -24.01 -16.03
CA SER A 84 -10.72 -22.79 -16.07
C SER A 84 -11.08 -21.64 -15.13
N GLY A 85 -10.13 -21.33 -14.24
CA GLY A 85 -10.08 -20.08 -13.49
C GLY A 85 -10.27 -20.21 -11.99
N GLU A 86 -9.72 -21.26 -11.34
CA GLU A 86 -9.65 -21.30 -9.87
C GLU A 86 -8.62 -20.28 -9.39
N SER A 87 -9.12 -19.14 -8.93
CA SER A 87 -8.42 -18.26 -8.00
C SER A 87 -8.01 -19.09 -6.79
N VAL A 88 -6.77 -19.59 -6.83
CA VAL A 88 -6.13 -20.27 -5.72
C VAL A 88 -6.21 -19.35 -4.52
N ASN A 89 -7.06 -19.74 -3.58
CA ASN A 89 -7.16 -19.11 -2.27
C ASN A 89 -5.72 -19.12 -1.73
N LEU A 90 -5.07 -17.94 -1.72
CA LEU A 90 -3.66 -17.77 -1.38
C LEU A 90 -3.54 -18.02 0.13
N MET A 91 -3.64 -19.30 0.48
CA MET A 91 -3.47 -19.82 1.82
C MET A 91 -2.14 -19.26 2.31
N LYS A 92 -2.15 -18.73 3.53
CA LYS A 92 -1.04 -17.97 4.12
C LYS A 92 0.22 -18.84 4.23
N VAL A 93 0.95 -19.00 3.13
CA VAL A 93 2.28 -19.58 3.12
C VAL A 93 3.16 -18.60 3.89
N PRO A 94 3.89 -19.07 4.91
CA PRO A 94 4.88 -18.24 5.57
C PRO A 94 5.87 -17.69 4.53
N ARG A 95 6.21 -16.39 4.64
CA ARG A 95 7.29 -15.81 3.82
C ARG A 95 8.63 -16.29 4.36
N LEU A 96 9.55 -16.60 3.47
CA LEU A 96 10.94 -16.81 3.86
C LEU A 96 11.48 -15.48 4.40
N HIS A 97 11.96 -15.47 5.65
CA HIS A 97 12.67 -14.33 6.20
C HIS A 97 14.16 -14.41 5.84
N GLU A 98 14.80 -13.26 5.58
CA GLU A 98 16.19 -13.19 5.11
C GLU A 98 17.22 -13.77 6.10
N ASN A 99 16.83 -13.94 7.36
CA ASN A 99 17.65 -14.55 8.44
C ASN A 99 17.26 -16.00 8.76
N GLU A 100 16.31 -16.58 8.02
CA GLU A 100 15.84 -17.95 8.23
C GLU A 100 16.65 -18.93 7.38
N ASP A 101 16.92 -20.11 7.93
CA ASP A 101 17.58 -21.18 7.20
C ASP A 101 16.67 -21.64 6.04
N VAL A 102 17.17 -21.50 4.82
CA VAL A 102 16.49 -21.90 3.58
C VAL A 102 16.04 -23.36 3.64
N ASP A 103 16.85 -24.26 4.23
CA ASP A 103 16.52 -25.67 4.35
C ASP A 103 15.31 -25.89 5.29
N VAL A 104 15.22 -25.13 6.39
CA VAL A 104 14.09 -25.18 7.33
C VAL A 104 12.82 -24.66 6.66
N TYR A 105 12.93 -23.54 5.94
CA TYR A 105 11.82 -22.95 5.20
C TYR A 105 11.27 -23.89 4.13
N LEU A 106 12.15 -24.47 3.30
CA LEU A 106 11.78 -25.43 2.25
C LEU A 106 11.01 -26.61 2.83
N ARG A 107 11.49 -27.17 3.95
CA ARG A 107 10.81 -28.27 4.63
C ARG A 107 9.43 -27.88 5.13
N GLY A 108 9.28 -26.66 5.66
CA GLY A 108 7.98 -26.11 6.09
C GLY A 108 7.02 -25.94 4.91
N PHE A 109 7.52 -25.45 3.77
CA PHE A 109 6.75 -25.31 2.54
C PHE A 109 6.27 -26.66 1.99
N GLU A 110 7.16 -27.66 1.90
CA GLU A 110 6.83 -28.99 1.38
C GLU A 110 5.79 -29.69 2.26
N MET A 111 5.96 -29.64 3.58
CA MET A 111 4.99 -30.20 4.52
C MET A 111 3.61 -29.53 4.39
N LEU A 112 3.58 -28.21 4.20
CA LEU A 112 2.34 -27.46 3.97
C LEU A 112 1.70 -27.86 2.64
N ALA A 113 2.49 -27.98 1.57
CA ALA A 113 2.03 -28.36 0.24
C ALA A 113 1.46 -29.79 0.23
N GLU A 114 2.13 -30.74 0.89
CA GLU A 114 1.66 -32.11 1.05
C GLU A 114 0.38 -32.19 1.89
N THR A 115 0.33 -31.48 3.01
CA THR A 115 -0.85 -31.45 3.89
C THR A 115 -2.09 -30.93 3.14
N ASN A 116 -1.89 -29.91 2.30
CA ASN A 116 -2.95 -29.33 1.49
C ASN A 116 -3.15 -30.03 0.13
N LYS A 117 -2.38 -31.09 -0.14
CA LYS A 117 -2.43 -31.89 -1.38
C LYS A 117 -2.31 -31.05 -2.65
N TRP A 118 -1.42 -30.06 -2.64
CA TRP A 118 -1.16 -29.24 -3.82
C TRP A 118 -0.51 -30.06 -4.92
N ASP A 119 -0.95 -29.88 -6.16
CA ASP A 119 -0.29 -30.47 -7.31
C ASP A 119 1.12 -29.90 -7.47
N LYS A 120 2.12 -30.76 -7.71
CA LYS A 120 3.53 -30.36 -7.78
C LYS A 120 3.79 -29.31 -8.87
N SER A 121 3.00 -29.29 -9.94
CA SER A 121 3.05 -28.25 -10.99
C SER A 121 2.71 -26.85 -10.47
N GLN A 122 1.92 -26.76 -9.40
CA GLN A 122 1.50 -25.49 -8.80
C GLN A 122 2.44 -25.03 -7.68
N TRP A 123 3.36 -25.88 -7.22
CA TRP A 123 4.26 -25.53 -6.11
C TRP A 123 5.12 -24.32 -6.44
N ALA A 124 5.63 -24.21 -7.67
CA ALA A 124 6.40 -23.04 -8.11
C ALA A 124 5.58 -21.74 -7.99
N ILE A 125 4.29 -21.78 -8.34
CA ILE A 125 3.39 -20.61 -8.32
C ILE A 125 3.20 -20.10 -6.89
N PHE A 126 3.09 -20.99 -5.91
CA PHE A 126 3.00 -20.62 -4.50
C PHE A 126 4.37 -20.29 -3.88
N PHE A 127 5.43 -20.88 -4.37
CA PHE A 127 6.76 -20.75 -3.81
C PHE A 127 7.40 -19.40 -4.17
N ILE A 128 7.35 -18.98 -5.44
CA ILE A 128 8.02 -17.78 -5.95
C ILE A 128 7.64 -16.48 -5.19
N PRO A 129 6.35 -16.20 -4.91
CA PRO A 129 5.96 -14.98 -4.19
C PRO A 129 6.46 -14.92 -2.74
N ASN A 130 6.84 -16.06 -2.17
CA ASN A 130 7.30 -16.17 -0.79
C ASN A 130 8.83 -16.15 -0.65
N LEU A 131 9.56 -16.09 -1.77
CA LEU A 131 11.00 -15.87 -1.79
C LEU A 131 11.33 -14.42 -1.45
N SER A 132 12.37 -14.22 -0.64
CA SER A 132 12.89 -12.90 -0.28
C SER A 132 14.42 -12.87 -0.34
N GLY A 133 14.99 -11.66 -0.39
CA GLY A 133 16.44 -11.43 -0.42
C GLY A 133 17.15 -12.27 -1.47
N LYS A 134 18.22 -12.96 -1.05
CA LYS A 134 19.08 -13.77 -1.90
C LYS A 134 18.38 -14.96 -2.58
N ALA A 135 17.33 -15.51 -1.97
CA ALA A 135 16.56 -16.58 -2.59
C ALA A 135 15.77 -16.09 -3.82
N LYS A 136 15.32 -14.84 -3.79
CA LYS A 136 14.68 -14.21 -4.94
C LYS A 136 15.69 -13.88 -6.05
N GLU A 137 16.90 -13.46 -5.69
CA GLU A 137 17.98 -13.22 -6.66
C GLU A 137 18.39 -14.52 -7.39
N ALA A 138 18.52 -15.62 -6.65
CA ALA A 138 18.78 -16.95 -7.22
C ALA A 138 17.72 -17.34 -8.27
N TYR A 139 16.44 -17.08 -7.97
CA TYR A 139 15.35 -17.32 -8.90
C TYR A 139 15.41 -16.42 -10.15
N VAL A 140 15.72 -15.14 -10.00
CA VAL A 140 15.83 -14.21 -11.15
C VAL A 140 16.97 -14.59 -12.09
N ASN A 141 18.02 -15.22 -11.59
CA ASN A 141 19.15 -15.69 -12.38
C ASN A 141 18.86 -17.00 -13.14
N LEU A 142 17.74 -17.68 -12.87
CA LEU A 142 17.36 -18.90 -13.58
C LEU A 142 16.72 -18.59 -14.95
N PRO A 143 16.94 -19.44 -15.97
CA PRO A 143 16.26 -19.33 -17.24
C PRO A 143 14.74 -19.58 -17.10
N ILE A 144 13.94 -18.88 -17.92
CA ILE A 144 12.46 -18.89 -17.84
C ILE A 144 11.86 -20.31 -18.00
N THR A 145 12.53 -21.19 -18.75
CA THR A 145 12.11 -22.59 -18.92
C THR A 145 12.26 -23.41 -17.65
N GLU A 146 13.16 -23.01 -16.76
CA GLU A 146 13.45 -23.67 -15.48
C GLU A 146 12.73 -23.00 -14.31
N SER A 147 12.31 -21.74 -14.49
CA SER A 147 11.60 -20.93 -13.49
C SER A 147 10.14 -21.37 -13.25
N GLN A 148 9.69 -22.46 -13.89
CA GLN A 148 8.36 -23.04 -13.70
C GLN A 148 8.39 -24.34 -12.89
N ASN A 149 9.57 -24.91 -12.63
CA ASN A 149 9.72 -26.17 -11.90
C ASN A 149 10.21 -25.92 -10.48
N TYR A 150 9.41 -26.32 -9.48
CA TYR A 150 9.78 -26.20 -8.07
C TYR A 150 11.13 -26.85 -7.75
N ASP A 151 11.40 -28.05 -8.28
CA ASP A 151 12.63 -28.78 -7.97
C ASP A 151 13.87 -28.01 -8.46
N THR A 152 13.76 -27.36 -9.63
CA THR A 152 14.83 -26.56 -10.20
C THR A 152 15.06 -25.26 -9.43
N ILE A 153 13.97 -24.58 -9.05
CA ILE A 153 14.05 -23.36 -8.22
C ILE A 153 14.66 -23.70 -6.85
N LYS A 154 14.23 -24.79 -6.22
CA LYS A 154 14.80 -25.29 -4.96
C LYS A 154 16.30 -25.54 -5.08
N ALA A 155 16.74 -26.24 -6.13
CA ALA A 155 18.16 -26.53 -6.34
C ALA A 155 19.01 -25.26 -6.52
N ALA A 156 18.50 -24.27 -7.25
CA ALA A 156 19.20 -23.01 -7.45
C ALA A 156 19.34 -22.21 -6.15
N ILE A 157 18.26 -22.11 -5.36
CA ILE A 157 18.29 -21.39 -4.08
C ILE A 157 19.24 -22.09 -3.10
N LEU A 158 19.23 -23.44 -3.03
CA LEU A 158 20.16 -24.19 -2.19
C LEU A 158 21.62 -24.03 -2.64
N THR A 159 21.86 -23.91 -3.94
CA THR A 159 23.20 -23.68 -4.49
C THR A 159 23.70 -22.28 -4.12
N GLU A 160 22.87 -21.24 -4.28
CA GLU A 160 23.22 -19.88 -3.87
C GLU A 160 23.41 -19.77 -2.35
N SER A 161 22.57 -20.44 -1.55
CA SER A 161 22.74 -20.52 -0.10
C SER A 161 24.09 -21.15 0.29
N ARG A 162 24.49 -22.23 -0.39
CA ARG A 162 25.77 -22.91 -0.15
C ARG A 162 26.98 -22.10 -0.61
N ASN A 163 26.85 -21.31 -1.68
CA ASN A 163 27.92 -20.47 -2.21
C ASN A 163 28.34 -19.37 -1.21
N LEU A 164 27.45 -18.99 -0.29
CA LEU A 164 27.72 -18.02 0.78
C LEU A 164 28.53 -18.57 1.96
N GLN A 165 28.47 -19.88 2.21
CA GLN A 165 29.24 -20.54 3.28
C GLN A 165 30.72 -20.77 2.87
N SER A 166 31.07 -20.58 1.60
CA SER A 166 32.44 -20.78 1.09
C SER A 166 33.23 -19.48 0.91
N GLN A 167 32.69 -18.33 1.33
CA GLN A 167 33.38 -17.02 1.28
C GLN A 167 33.58 -16.37 2.66
N ILE A 168 33.38 -17.13 3.74
CA ILE A 168 33.74 -16.76 5.12
C ILE A 168 34.78 -17.77 5.60
#